data_AF-U6LM09-F1
#
_entry.id   AF-U6LM09-F1
#
_cell.length_a   1.000
_cell.length_b   1.000
_cell.length_c   1.000
_cell.angle_alpha   90.00
_cell.angle_beta   90.00
_cell.angle_gamma   90.00
#
_symmetry.space_group_name_H-M   'P 1'
#
loop_
_entity.id
_entity.type
_entity.pdbx_description
1 polymer ?
#
loop_
_entity_poly.entity_id
_entity_poly.type
_entity_poly.pdbx_seq_one_letter_code
_entity_poly.pdbx_strand_id
1 'polypeptide(L)'
;MPATSKAADLLNRKAGVFLYPPHIPESFNSLQPLVRHRVEVYGGRFTAHDDISIGGLGWFSVAGSGVKAFDIWLPKGVKLFRRPALFPTQIRKAPPQAFHSKTPRKDNNQKHLMLLIVLMLLVVLVLMMLMLMVVLMLLLLLVLMLLARGPRISAQKRAMSEQIKEEEARQLQQHHDTENTETDAETKGRLELTDTTLKTGTKAAPLVAPENEEEFQLLVSQWSDEGTDQQQQQEEKHHNQQQQQEQQQGQQQQEALGR
;
A
#
# COMPACT_ATOMS: atom_id res chain seq x y z
N MET A 1 12.57 42.84 -17.32
CA MET A 1 12.67 41.75 -16.31
C MET A 1 11.44 40.85 -16.39
N PRO A 2 11.47 39.74 -17.17
CA PRO A 2 10.30 38.88 -17.41
C PRO A 2 10.41 37.42 -16.91
N ALA A 3 11.53 36.99 -16.29
CA ALA A 3 11.71 35.59 -15.88
C ALA A 3 11.00 35.23 -14.55
N THR A 4 10.74 36.21 -13.69
CA THR A 4 10.15 36.01 -12.37
C THR A 4 8.65 35.67 -12.42
N SER A 5 7.92 36.16 -13.41
CA SER A 5 6.50 35.83 -13.59
C SER A 5 6.29 34.35 -13.93
N LYS A 6 7.18 33.78 -14.75
CA LYS A 6 7.17 32.35 -15.08
C LYS A 6 7.48 31.49 -13.85
N ALA A 7 8.37 31.93 -12.97
CA ALA A 7 8.69 31.21 -11.74
C ALA A 7 7.49 31.19 -10.77
N ALA A 8 6.79 32.32 -10.61
CA ALA A 8 5.58 32.39 -9.80
C ALA A 8 4.45 31.52 -10.37
N ASP A 9 4.21 31.58 -11.68
CA ASP A 9 3.21 30.72 -12.35
C ASP A 9 3.57 29.23 -12.22
N LEU A 10 4.84 28.87 -12.44
CA LEU A 10 5.32 27.51 -12.28
C LEU A 10 5.11 27.02 -10.84
N LEU A 11 5.45 27.83 -9.84
CA LEU A 11 5.26 27.49 -8.43
C LEU A 11 3.79 27.19 -8.13
N ASN A 12 2.88 28.09 -8.52
CA ASN A 12 1.44 27.90 -8.29
C ASN A 12 0.89 26.65 -8.97
N ARG A 13 1.37 26.33 -10.18
CA ARG A 13 0.88 25.19 -10.95
C ARG A 13 1.50 23.85 -10.56
N LYS A 14 2.68 23.85 -9.93
CA LYS A 14 3.50 22.65 -9.72
C LYS A 14 3.87 22.37 -8.26
N ALA A 15 3.51 23.25 -7.33
CA ALA A 15 3.63 22.99 -5.90
C ALA A 15 2.84 21.72 -5.49
N GLY A 16 3.40 20.92 -4.60
CA GLY A 16 2.77 19.68 -4.15
C GLY A 16 2.87 18.51 -5.12
N VAL A 17 3.13 18.74 -6.41
CA VAL A 17 3.19 17.67 -7.44
C VAL A 17 4.61 17.44 -7.93
N PHE A 18 5.27 18.50 -8.40
CA PHE A 18 6.64 18.44 -8.92
C PHE A 18 7.63 19.18 -8.02
N LEU A 19 7.18 20.28 -7.40
CA LEU A 19 7.94 21.01 -6.41
C LEU A 19 7.48 20.56 -5.03
N TYR A 20 8.25 19.65 -4.43
CA TYR A 20 8.02 19.11 -3.09
C TYR A 20 9.34 19.12 -2.30
N PRO A 21 9.29 19.20 -0.96
CA PRO A 21 8.12 19.29 -0.08
C PRO A 21 7.41 20.67 -0.08
N PRO A 22 6.14 20.79 0.38
CA PRO A 22 5.24 19.71 0.83
C PRO A 22 4.72 18.85 -0.34
N HIS A 23 4.25 17.63 -0.04
CA HIS A 23 3.80 16.63 -1.04
C HIS A 23 2.32 16.75 -1.45
N ILE A 24 1.58 17.66 -0.83
CA ILE A 24 0.14 17.83 -1.07
C ILE A 24 -0.13 19.32 -1.30
N PRO A 25 -0.87 19.72 -2.35
CA PRO A 25 -1.13 21.13 -2.67
C PRO A 25 -1.82 21.92 -1.54
N GLU A 26 -2.73 21.29 -0.79
CA GLU A 26 -3.42 21.93 0.34
C GLU A 26 -2.43 22.36 1.43
N SER A 27 -1.41 21.55 1.69
CA SER A 27 -0.32 21.87 2.63
C SER A 27 0.59 22.99 2.12
N PHE A 28 0.63 23.24 0.81
CA PHE A 28 1.31 24.42 0.27
C PHE A 28 0.50 25.70 0.51
N ASN A 29 -0.82 25.62 0.36
CA ASN A 29 -1.72 26.75 0.61
C ASN A 29 -1.80 27.16 2.09
N SER A 30 -1.49 26.25 3.00
CA SER A 30 -1.40 26.55 4.44
C SER A 30 -0.06 27.19 4.85
N LEU A 31 0.93 27.23 3.95
CA LEU A 31 2.20 27.91 4.22
C LEU A 31 1.97 29.42 4.37
N GLN A 32 2.82 30.04 5.19
CA GLN A 32 2.86 31.48 5.29
C GLN A 32 3.21 32.11 3.92
N PRO A 33 2.66 33.30 3.60
CA PRO A 33 2.90 33.94 2.32
C PRO A 33 4.39 34.17 2.09
N LEU A 34 4.84 33.98 0.85
CA LEU A 34 6.23 34.20 0.47
C LEU A 34 6.56 35.69 0.46
N VAL A 35 7.61 36.08 1.17
CA VAL A 35 8.14 37.43 1.25
C VAL A 35 9.42 37.50 0.43
N ARG A 36 9.59 38.58 -0.33
CA ARG A 36 10.81 38.84 -1.10
C ARG A 36 11.87 39.48 -0.21
N HIS A 37 13.05 38.88 -0.18
CA HIS A 37 14.25 39.38 0.46
C HIS A 37 15.30 39.68 -0.60
N ARG A 38 15.81 40.91 -0.64
CA ARG A 38 16.93 41.28 -1.49
C ARG A 38 18.23 41.21 -0.71
N VAL A 39 19.16 40.37 -1.17
CA VAL A 39 20.45 40.15 -0.49
C VAL A 39 21.58 40.46 -1.46
N GLU A 40 22.56 41.23 -0.99
CA GLU A 40 23.80 41.49 -1.72
C GLU A 40 24.94 40.68 -1.11
N VAL A 41 25.61 39.92 -1.96
CA VAL A 41 26.74 39.07 -1.59
C VAL A 41 27.94 39.39 -2.44
N TYR A 42 29.13 39.22 -1.86
CA TYR A 42 30.39 39.41 -2.54
C TYR A 42 30.98 38.07 -2.95
N GLY A 43 31.36 37.95 -4.21
CA GLY A 43 32.09 36.81 -4.73
C GLY A 43 33.44 37.23 -5.30
N GLY A 44 34.41 36.32 -5.18
CA GLY A 44 35.70 36.39 -5.85
C GLY A 44 35.66 35.61 -7.15
N ARG A 45 36.67 35.78 -8.01
CA ARG A 45 36.68 35.19 -9.38
C ARG A 45 36.37 33.69 -9.41
N PHE A 46 36.93 32.94 -8.46
CA PHE A 46 36.73 31.49 -8.32
C PHE A 46 36.45 31.08 -6.86
N THR A 47 36.07 32.04 -6.02
CA THR A 47 35.90 31.83 -4.58
C THR A 47 34.62 32.47 -4.12
N ALA A 48 33.79 31.72 -3.40
CA ALA A 48 32.73 32.34 -2.61
C ALA A 48 33.34 32.94 -1.34
N HIS A 49 33.06 34.22 -1.10
CA HIS A 49 33.38 34.91 0.15
C HIS A 49 32.19 34.93 1.10
N ASP A 50 30.97 34.88 0.55
CA ASP A 50 29.74 34.85 1.31
C ASP A 50 28.89 33.62 0.99
N ASP A 51 28.24 33.11 2.03
CA ASP A 51 27.15 32.16 1.94
C ASP A 51 25.82 32.87 2.22
N ILE A 52 24.78 32.41 1.55
CA ILE A 52 23.39 32.75 1.86
C ILE A 52 22.80 31.56 2.59
N SER A 53 22.44 31.76 3.87
CA SER A 53 21.93 30.71 4.74
C SER A 53 20.45 30.91 5.01
N ILE A 54 19.68 29.84 4.82
CA ILE A 54 18.23 29.78 5.00
C ILE A 54 17.95 28.86 6.20
N GLY A 55 17.31 29.40 7.23
CA GLY A 55 17.00 28.65 8.45
C GLY A 55 16.20 27.38 8.14
N GLY A 56 16.73 26.22 8.54
CA GLY A 56 16.10 24.91 8.35
C GLY A 56 16.31 24.25 6.98
N LEU A 57 16.84 24.96 5.97
CA LEU A 57 17.05 24.42 4.62
C LEU A 57 18.53 24.29 4.21
N GLY A 58 19.43 24.95 4.94
CA GLY A 58 20.86 24.92 4.66
C GLY A 58 21.37 26.23 4.09
N TRP A 59 22.41 26.17 3.27
CA TRP A 59 23.04 27.36 2.68
C TRP A 59 23.58 27.08 1.29
N PHE A 60 23.81 28.14 0.53
CA PHE A 60 24.54 28.06 -0.73
C PHE A 60 25.62 29.14 -0.80
N SER A 61 26.77 28.77 -1.37
CA SER A 61 27.93 29.64 -1.53
C SER A 61 27.91 30.30 -2.91
N VAL A 62 28.14 31.61 -2.98
CA VAL A 62 28.11 32.35 -4.26
C VAL A 62 29.52 32.71 -4.70
N ALA A 63 29.97 32.13 -5.81
CA ALA A 63 31.24 32.48 -6.46
C ALA A 63 31.03 33.46 -7.64
N GLY A 64 32.13 34.04 -8.12
CA GLY A 64 32.18 34.96 -9.26
C GLY A 64 32.44 36.39 -8.82
N SER A 65 33.23 37.14 -9.60
CA SER A 65 33.74 38.46 -9.20
C SER A 65 32.64 39.50 -8.93
N GLY A 66 32.84 40.30 -7.89
CA GLY A 66 32.07 41.51 -7.59
C GLY A 66 30.87 41.28 -6.66
N VAL A 67 30.07 42.34 -6.50
CA VAL A 67 28.83 42.29 -5.72
C VAL A 67 27.70 41.76 -6.59
N LYS A 68 26.93 40.81 -6.06
CA LYS A 68 25.78 40.19 -6.72
C LYS A 68 24.55 40.38 -5.85
N ALA A 69 23.47 40.85 -6.45
CA ALA A 69 22.17 41.01 -5.79
C ALA A 69 21.24 39.86 -6.16
N PHE A 70 20.62 39.25 -5.16
CA PHE A 70 19.65 38.18 -5.31
C PHE A 70 18.32 38.58 -4.69
N ASP A 71 17.23 38.31 -5.41
CA ASP A 71 15.88 38.36 -4.86
C ASP A 71 15.45 36.94 -4.48
N ILE A 72 15.29 36.68 -3.18
CA ILE A 72 14.98 35.37 -2.61
C ILE A 72 13.59 35.42 -1.99
N TRP A 73 12.73 34.48 -2.35
CA TRP A 73 11.37 34.38 -1.83
C TRP A 73 11.28 33.28 -0.78
N LEU A 74 10.86 33.61 0.44
CA LEU A 74 10.76 32.68 1.57
C LEU A 74 9.44 32.86 2.35
N PRO A 75 8.89 31.82 2.97
CA PRO A 75 7.72 31.99 3.85
C PRO A 75 7.98 33.00 4.95
N LYS A 76 6.99 33.84 5.25
CA LYS A 76 7.08 34.83 6.34
C LYS A 76 7.51 34.15 7.65
N GLY A 77 8.56 34.69 8.28
CA GLY A 77 9.11 34.18 9.54
C GLY A 77 10.34 33.27 9.36
N VAL A 78 10.61 32.77 8.16
CA VAL A 78 11.85 32.04 7.87
C VAL A 78 13.03 33.02 7.86
N LYS A 79 14.07 32.70 8.64
CA LYS A 79 15.27 33.54 8.75
C LYS A 79 16.18 33.36 7.54
N LEU A 80 16.60 34.49 6.96
CA LEU A 80 17.59 34.58 5.90
C LEU A 80 18.76 35.44 6.38
N PHE A 81 19.98 34.94 6.27
CA PHE A 81 21.16 35.70 6.66
C PHE A 81 22.33 35.44 5.72
N ARG A 82 23.11 36.51 5.52
CA ARG A 82 24.42 36.44 4.88
C ARG A 82 25.45 36.13 5.95
N ARG A 83 26.39 35.23 5.65
CA ARG A 83 27.55 34.95 6.50
C ARG A 83 28.81 34.76 5.66
N PRO A 84 30.01 34.87 6.25
CA PRO A 84 31.23 34.46 5.57
C PRO A 84 31.16 33.01 5.12
N ALA A 85 31.70 32.70 3.95
CA ALA A 85 31.64 31.37 3.38
C ALA A 85 32.36 30.36 4.26
N LEU A 86 31.67 29.27 4.64
CA LEU A 86 32.23 28.26 5.55
C LEU A 86 33.28 27.35 4.91
N PHE A 87 33.38 27.34 3.58
CA PHE A 87 34.37 26.52 2.89
C PHE A 87 35.73 27.23 2.84
N PRO A 88 36.77 26.74 3.55
CA PRO A 88 38.09 27.32 3.47
C PRO A 88 38.64 27.17 2.04
N THR A 89 39.34 28.21 1.57
CA THR A 89 39.93 28.29 0.23
C THR A 89 40.89 27.12 -0.06
N GLN A 90 41.47 26.53 0.98
CA GLN A 90 42.42 25.41 0.91
C GLN A 90 41.76 24.11 0.42
N ILE A 91 40.55 23.79 0.92
CA ILE A 91 39.80 22.59 0.50
C ILE A 91 39.34 22.69 -0.97
N ARG A 92 39.22 23.92 -1.51
CA ARG A 92 38.81 24.15 -2.91
C ARG A 92 39.96 24.00 -3.92
N LYS A 93 41.22 24.13 -3.49
CA LYS A 93 42.40 23.99 -4.36
C LYS A 93 42.91 22.56 -4.44
N ALA A 94 42.66 21.77 -3.40
CA ALA A 94 42.85 20.34 -3.50
C ALA A 94 41.85 19.85 -4.57
N PRO A 95 42.31 19.21 -5.66
CA PRO A 95 41.38 18.44 -6.49
C PRO A 95 40.63 17.53 -5.51
N PRO A 96 39.29 17.42 -5.60
CA PRO A 96 38.57 16.52 -4.73
C PRO A 96 39.25 15.16 -4.83
N GLN A 97 39.91 14.72 -3.74
CA GLN A 97 40.39 13.35 -3.65
C GLN A 97 39.16 12.51 -3.92
N ALA A 98 39.14 11.87 -5.09
CA ALA A 98 37.97 11.33 -5.78
C ALA A 98 36.73 11.40 -4.90
N PHE A 99 35.82 12.36 -5.17
CA PHE A 99 34.47 12.28 -4.63
C PHE A 99 34.09 10.82 -4.75
N HIS A 100 33.84 10.16 -3.62
CA HIS A 100 33.47 8.76 -3.62
C HIS A 100 32.06 8.72 -4.20
N SER A 101 31.98 8.91 -5.51
CA SER A 101 30.81 8.86 -6.35
C SER A 101 30.45 7.40 -6.53
N LYS A 102 30.31 6.69 -5.41
CA LYS A 102 29.35 5.62 -5.33
C LYS A 102 27.95 6.26 -5.28
N THR A 103 27.62 7.07 -6.27
CA THR A 103 26.33 6.83 -6.92
C THR A 103 26.41 5.38 -7.37
N PRO A 104 25.41 4.52 -7.10
CA PRO A 104 25.46 3.12 -7.50
C PRO A 104 25.75 3.11 -8.99
N ARG A 105 27.02 2.84 -9.32
CA ARG A 105 27.46 2.69 -10.69
C ARG A 105 26.65 1.48 -11.14
N LYS A 106 25.95 1.61 -12.26
CA LYS A 106 25.20 0.52 -12.88
C LYS A 106 26.23 -0.52 -13.29
N ASP A 107 26.68 -1.31 -12.33
CA ASP A 107 27.66 -2.36 -12.51
C ASP A 107 27.05 -3.35 -13.50
N ASN A 108 27.86 -3.91 -14.40
CA ASN A 108 27.39 -4.95 -15.32
C ASN A 108 26.77 -6.14 -14.55
N ASN A 109 27.10 -6.28 -13.26
CA ASN A 109 26.48 -7.19 -12.31
C ASN A 109 24.98 -6.96 -12.13
N GLN A 110 24.46 -5.73 -12.26
CA GLN A 110 23.03 -5.46 -12.22
C GLN A 110 22.31 -6.04 -13.44
N LYS A 111 22.94 -6.06 -14.62
CA LYS A 111 22.38 -6.73 -15.81
C LYS A 111 22.34 -8.24 -15.61
N HIS A 112 23.39 -8.83 -15.04
CA HIS A 112 23.41 -10.25 -14.70
C HIS A 112 22.39 -10.60 -13.63
N LEU A 113 22.23 -9.76 -12.61
CA LEU A 113 21.21 -9.93 -11.57
C LEU A 113 19.80 -9.84 -12.16
N MET A 114 19.54 -8.85 -13.01
CA MET A 114 18.24 -8.70 -13.69
C MET A 114 17.96 -9.88 -14.62
N LEU A 115 18.97 -10.36 -15.36
CA LEU A 115 18.86 -11.55 -16.21
C LEU A 115 18.56 -12.80 -15.38
N LEU A 116 19.23 -12.99 -14.23
CA LEU A 116 18.97 -14.10 -13.31
C LEU A 116 17.55 -14.07 -12.74
N ILE A 117 17.05 -12.89 -12.34
CA ILE A 117 15.68 -12.73 -11.87
C ILE A 117 14.68 -13.11 -12.96
N VAL A 118 14.88 -12.62 -14.20
CA VAL A 118 14.01 -12.96 -15.34
C VAL A 118 14.07 -14.46 -15.66
N LEU A 119 15.25 -15.07 -15.63
CA LEU A 119 15.43 -16.50 -15.84
C LEU A 119 14.72 -17.32 -14.76
N MET A 120 14.86 -16.93 -13.48
CA MET A 120 14.16 -17.59 -12.38
C MET A 120 12.64 -17.50 -12.52
N LEU A 121 12.10 -16.34 -12.88
CA LEU A 121 10.66 -16.17 -13.12
C LEU A 121 10.17 -17.05 -14.28
N LEU A 122 10.96 -17.17 -15.36
CA LEU A 122 10.63 -18.02 -16.49
C LEU A 122 10.60 -19.51 -16.09
N VAL A 123 11.57 -19.95 -15.29
CA VAL A 123 11.59 -21.33 -14.76
C VAL A 123 10.36 -21.60 -13.88
N VAL A 124 10.00 -20.68 -12.98
CA VAL A 124 8.80 -20.81 -12.13
C VAL A 124 7.54 -20.89 -12.98
N LEU A 125 7.40 -20.06 -14.02
CA LEU A 125 6.25 -20.08 -14.92
C LEU A 125 6.13 -21.42 -15.66
N VAL A 126 7.24 -21.95 -16.17
CA VAL A 126 7.25 -23.27 -16.83
C VAL A 126 6.84 -24.38 -15.86
N LEU A 127 7.34 -24.37 -14.62
CA LEU A 127 6.93 -25.33 -13.59
C LEU A 127 5.44 -25.25 -13.27
N MET A 128 4.88 -24.03 -13.16
CA MET A 128 3.45 -23.83 -12.96
C MET A 128 2.61 -24.38 -14.13
N MET A 129 3.05 -24.17 -15.37
CA MET A 129 2.37 -24.72 -16.55
C MET A 129 2.41 -26.25 -16.58
N LEU A 130 3.53 -26.87 -16.22
CA LEU A 130 3.65 -28.33 -16.13
C LEU A 130 2.73 -28.90 -15.05
N MET A 131 2.70 -28.29 -13.87
CA MET A 131 1.79 -28.67 -12.78
C MET A 131 0.33 -28.59 -13.22
N LEU A 132 -0.06 -27.50 -13.90
CA LEU A 132 -1.41 -27.34 -14.43
C LEU A 132 -1.75 -28.43 -15.46
N MET A 133 -0.83 -28.76 -16.35
CA MET A 133 -1.02 -29.82 -17.35
C MET A 133 -1.23 -31.19 -16.70
N VAL A 134 -0.49 -31.51 -15.65
CA VAL A 134 -0.67 -32.76 -14.87
C VAL A 134 -2.04 -32.81 -14.22
N VAL A 135 -2.48 -31.71 -13.58
CA VAL A 135 -3.81 -31.63 -12.96
C VAL A 135 -4.91 -31.82 -14.00
N LEU A 136 -4.80 -31.15 -15.16
CA LEU A 136 -5.77 -31.31 -16.25
C LEU A 136 -5.81 -32.74 -16.78
N MET A 137 -4.66 -33.40 -16.90
CA MET A 137 -4.59 -34.80 -17.32
C MET A 137 -5.26 -35.73 -16.30
N LEU A 138 -5.05 -35.51 -15.00
CA LEU A 138 -5.70 -36.28 -13.93
C LEU A 138 -7.22 -36.06 -13.92
N LEU A 139 -7.69 -34.82 -14.11
CA LEU A 139 -9.11 -34.52 -14.22
C LEU A 139 -9.73 -35.19 -15.45
N LEU A 140 -9.05 -35.16 -16.60
CA LEU A 140 -9.49 -35.85 -17.80
C LEU A 140 -9.59 -37.36 -17.57
N LEU A 141 -8.59 -37.97 -16.93
CA LEU A 141 -8.61 -39.39 -16.56
C LEU A 141 -9.76 -39.72 -15.59
N LEU A 142 -10.04 -38.85 -14.61
CA LEU A 142 -11.15 -39.01 -13.69
C LEU A 142 -12.50 -38.96 -14.45
N VAL A 143 -12.67 -38.00 -15.35
CA VAL A 143 -13.86 -37.91 -16.21
C VAL A 143 -13.99 -39.16 -17.08
N LEU A 144 -12.91 -39.62 -17.71
CA LEU A 144 -12.91 -40.85 -18.50
C LEU A 144 -13.25 -42.07 -17.65
N MET A 145 -12.77 -42.15 -16.40
CA MET A 145 -13.14 -43.21 -15.47
C MET A 145 -14.62 -43.16 -15.08
N LEU A 146 -15.18 -41.96 -14.86
CA LEU A 146 -16.61 -41.80 -14.58
C LEU A 146 -17.47 -42.21 -15.78
N LEU A 147 -17.06 -41.87 -17.00
CA LEU A 147 -17.73 -42.27 -18.24
C LEU A 147 -17.61 -43.77 -18.49
N ALA A 148 -16.41 -44.35 -18.32
CA ALA A 148 -16.13 -45.77 -18.55
C ALA A 148 -16.79 -46.68 -17.53
N ARG A 149 -16.99 -46.22 -16.28
CA ARG A 149 -17.75 -46.98 -15.28
C ARG A 149 -19.21 -47.20 -15.68
N GLY A 150 -19.71 -46.45 -16.66
CA GLY A 150 -21.07 -46.55 -17.16
C GLY A 150 -22.11 -46.29 -16.05
N PRO A 151 -23.37 -46.01 -16.40
CA PRO A 151 -24.43 -45.91 -15.42
C PRO A 151 -24.83 -47.31 -14.91
N ARG A 152 -23.89 -48.09 -14.33
CA ARG A 152 -24.21 -49.38 -13.68
C ARG A 152 -25.12 -49.19 -12.45
N ILE A 153 -25.11 -48.00 -11.86
CA ILE A 153 -26.05 -47.62 -10.80
C ILE A 153 -27.49 -47.52 -11.34
N SER A 154 -27.69 -47.31 -12.66
CA SER A 154 -29.05 -47.20 -13.22
C SER A 154 -29.79 -48.54 -13.30
N ALA A 155 -29.08 -49.67 -13.50
CA ALA A 155 -29.74 -50.97 -13.60
C ALA A 155 -30.25 -51.44 -12.23
N GLN A 156 -29.44 -51.32 -11.18
CA GLN A 156 -29.84 -51.68 -9.82
C GLN A 156 -30.91 -50.72 -9.27
N LYS A 157 -30.80 -49.41 -9.55
CA LYS A 157 -31.84 -48.45 -9.16
C LYS A 157 -33.15 -48.65 -9.93
N ARG A 158 -33.10 -49.03 -11.21
CA ARG A 158 -34.32 -49.39 -11.96
C ARG A 158 -34.98 -50.64 -11.39
N ALA A 159 -34.22 -51.70 -11.12
CA ALA A 159 -34.74 -52.91 -10.49
C ALA A 159 -35.36 -52.63 -9.10
N MET A 160 -34.71 -51.78 -8.29
CA MET A 160 -35.25 -51.39 -6.98
C MET A 160 -36.50 -50.51 -7.10
N SER A 161 -36.54 -49.57 -8.06
CA SER A 161 -37.73 -48.76 -8.30
C SER A 161 -38.92 -49.57 -8.82
N GLU A 162 -38.67 -50.65 -9.56
CA GLU A 162 -39.73 -51.59 -9.99
C GLU A 162 -40.26 -52.39 -8.81
N GLN A 163 -39.40 -52.88 -7.90
CA GLN A 163 -39.83 -53.55 -6.67
C GLN A 163 -40.66 -52.65 -5.77
N ILE A 164 -40.23 -51.40 -5.56
CA ILE A 164 -40.99 -50.42 -4.76
C ILE A 164 -42.36 -50.17 -5.39
N LYS A 165 -42.44 -50.02 -6.72
CA LYS A 165 -43.70 -49.78 -7.43
C LYS A 165 -44.64 -50.98 -7.38
N GLU A 166 -44.11 -52.20 -7.39
CA GLU A 166 -44.90 -53.43 -7.24
C GLU A 166 -45.41 -53.60 -5.79
N GLU A 167 -44.58 -53.26 -4.80
CA GLU A 167 -44.97 -53.30 -3.38
C GLU A 167 -46.04 -52.25 -3.05
N GLU A 168 -45.90 -51.02 -3.59
CA GLU A 168 -46.90 -49.96 -3.48
C GLU A 168 -48.23 -50.33 -4.16
N ALA A 169 -48.18 -51.00 -5.33
CA ALA A 169 -49.38 -51.53 -5.98
C ALA A 169 -50.08 -52.61 -5.14
N ARG A 170 -49.33 -53.47 -4.44
CA ARG A 170 -49.90 -54.46 -3.51
C ARG A 170 -50.52 -53.80 -2.28
N GLN A 171 -49.91 -52.74 -1.75
CA GLN A 171 -50.46 -51.98 -0.63
C GLN A 171 -51.75 -51.24 -1.03
N LEU A 172 -51.82 -50.65 -2.22
CA LEU A 172 -53.05 -50.03 -2.74
C LEU A 172 -54.18 -51.05 -2.91
N GLN A 173 -53.87 -52.28 -3.31
CA GLN A 173 -54.87 -53.34 -3.41
C GLN A 173 -55.38 -53.80 -2.04
N GLN A 174 -54.52 -53.83 -1.02
CA GLN A 174 -54.94 -54.11 0.36
C GLN A 174 -55.78 -52.95 0.96
N HIS A 175 -55.45 -51.70 0.62
CA HIS A 175 -56.27 -50.56 1.02
C HIS A 175 -57.65 -50.56 0.35
N HIS A 176 -57.77 -51.00 -0.91
CA HIS A 176 -59.07 -51.09 -1.59
C HIS A 176 -60.02 -52.14 -0.96
N ASP A 177 -59.48 -53.19 -0.32
CA ASP A 177 -60.28 -54.16 0.43
C ASP A 177 -60.67 -53.65 1.84
N THR A 178 -60.00 -52.62 2.34
CA THR A 178 -60.28 -52.04 3.67
C THR A 178 -61.14 -50.76 3.57
N GLU A 179 -61.16 -50.10 2.42
CA GLU A 179 -61.92 -48.87 2.13
C GLU A 179 -63.35 -49.15 1.60
N ASN A 180 -63.94 -50.29 1.97
CA ASN A 180 -65.39 -50.54 1.86
C ASN A 180 -66.13 -50.41 3.21
N THR A 181 -65.44 -49.96 4.27
CA THR A 181 -66.05 -49.79 5.60
C THR A 181 -65.55 -48.53 6.29
N GLU A 182 -65.72 -47.35 5.69
CA GLU A 182 -65.83 -46.05 6.39
C GLU A 182 -65.90 -44.93 5.34
N THR A 183 -67.08 -44.77 4.72
CA THR A 183 -67.50 -43.45 4.25
C THR A 183 -68.46 -42.94 5.30
N ASP A 184 -68.07 -41.90 6.04
CA ASP A 184 -68.92 -40.79 6.43
C ASP A 184 -68.14 -39.76 7.27
N ALA A 185 -68.47 -38.48 7.03
CA ALA A 185 -67.95 -37.26 7.66
C ALA A 185 -66.58 -36.80 7.14
N GLU A 186 -66.30 -35.55 6.81
CA GLU A 186 -67.00 -34.27 6.85
C GLU A 186 -66.08 -33.31 6.05
N THR A 187 -66.56 -32.58 5.05
CA THR A 187 -67.08 -31.21 5.19
C THR A 187 -66.01 -30.10 5.19
N LYS A 188 -66.06 -29.34 4.09
CA LYS A 188 -65.90 -27.87 3.96
C LYS A 188 -64.61 -27.16 4.37
N GLY A 189 -64.21 -26.31 3.42
CA GLY A 189 -63.72 -24.95 3.65
C GLY A 189 -62.29 -24.80 3.15
N ARG A 190 -61.85 -23.71 2.54
CA ARG A 190 -62.32 -22.32 2.42
C ARG A 190 -61.23 -21.64 1.55
N LEU A 191 -61.56 -20.88 0.48
CA LEU A 191 -61.38 -19.40 0.39
C LEU A 191 -60.16 -18.91 1.20
N GLU A 192 -59.14 -18.19 0.71
CA GLU A 192 -59.05 -16.94 -0.07
C GLU A 192 -57.52 -16.66 -0.17
N LEU A 193 -56.97 -16.14 -1.27
CA LEU A 193 -56.89 -14.71 -1.61
C LEU A 193 -56.29 -13.81 -0.52
N THR A 194 -55.05 -13.35 -0.74
CA THR A 194 -54.48 -12.02 -0.36
C THR A 194 -53.08 -11.95 -1.00
N ASP A 195 -52.88 -11.28 -2.13
CA ASP A 195 -52.60 -9.84 -2.25
C ASP A 195 -52.42 -9.05 -0.94
N THR A 196 -51.22 -8.51 -0.76
CA THR A 196 -50.81 -7.27 -0.04
C THR A 196 -49.31 -7.40 0.27
N THR A 197 -48.42 -6.41 0.24
CA THR A 197 -48.52 -4.97 0.01
C THR A 197 -47.08 -4.45 -0.07
N LEU A 198 -46.85 -3.50 -0.97
CA LEU A 198 -45.69 -2.60 -0.97
C LEU A 198 -45.43 -2.01 0.43
N LYS A 199 -44.18 -2.10 0.91
CA LYS A 199 -43.62 -1.09 1.81
C LYS A 199 -42.30 -0.57 1.25
N THR A 200 -42.43 0.55 0.55
CA THR A 200 -41.39 1.55 0.36
C THR A 200 -40.90 2.03 1.72
N GLY A 201 -39.71 1.58 2.10
CA GLY A 201 -38.94 2.11 3.22
C GLY A 201 -37.55 2.42 2.71
N THR A 202 -37.27 3.70 2.49
CA THR A 202 -35.94 4.23 2.14
C THR A 202 -35.00 4.00 3.30
N LYS A 203 -34.46 2.78 3.41
CA LYS A 203 -33.37 2.44 4.33
C LYS A 203 -32.11 2.35 3.48
N ALA A 204 -31.15 3.22 3.77
CA ALA A 204 -29.84 3.19 3.16
C ALA A 204 -29.33 1.75 3.16
N ALA A 205 -29.05 1.23 1.97
CA ALA A 205 -28.52 -0.11 1.80
C ALA A 205 -27.23 -0.22 2.64
N PRO A 206 -27.11 -1.21 3.53
CA PRO A 206 -25.82 -1.54 4.11
C PRO A 206 -24.90 -1.89 2.95
N LEU A 207 -23.78 -1.18 2.80
CA LEU A 207 -22.79 -1.41 1.74
C LEU A 207 -22.04 -2.76 1.90
N VAL A 208 -22.38 -3.53 2.92
CA VAL A 208 -21.77 -4.81 3.26
C VAL A 208 -22.88 -5.81 3.50
N ALA A 209 -22.85 -6.94 2.80
CA ALA A 209 -23.78 -8.04 3.01
C ALA A 209 -23.66 -8.54 4.47
N PRO A 210 -24.77 -8.86 5.15
CA PRO A 210 -24.77 -9.27 6.55
C PRO A 210 -23.92 -10.53 6.82
N GLU A 211 -23.71 -11.37 5.80
CA GLU A 211 -22.78 -12.51 5.90
C GLU A 211 -21.29 -12.15 6.03
N ASN A 212 -20.90 -10.89 5.79
CA ASN A 212 -19.48 -10.46 5.80
C ASN A 212 -19.14 -9.52 6.98
N GLU A 213 -20.08 -9.28 7.90
CA GLU A 213 -19.86 -8.34 9.01
C GLU A 213 -18.87 -8.89 10.04
N GLU A 214 -18.86 -10.21 10.26
CA GLU A 214 -17.90 -10.88 11.14
C GLU A 214 -16.48 -10.87 10.57
N GLU A 215 -16.30 -11.14 9.27
CA GLU A 215 -14.99 -11.05 8.60
C GLU A 215 -14.43 -9.62 8.62
N PHE A 216 -15.30 -8.63 8.43
CA PHE A 216 -14.89 -7.22 8.50
C PHE A 216 -14.45 -6.82 9.90
N GLN A 217 -15.18 -7.24 10.95
CA GLN A 217 -14.75 -6.97 12.33
C GLN A 217 -13.43 -7.66 12.67
N LEU A 218 -13.18 -8.86 12.14
CA LEU A 218 -11.93 -9.60 12.34
C LEU A 218 -10.73 -8.95 11.64
N LEU A 219 -10.94 -8.36 10.46
CA LEU A 219 -9.92 -7.56 9.77
C LEU A 219 -9.58 -6.26 10.51
N VAL A 220 -10.59 -5.59 11.07
CA VAL A 220 -10.39 -4.32 11.80
C VAL A 220 -9.66 -4.54 13.12
N SER A 221 -9.93 -5.64 13.84
CA SER A 221 -9.15 -6.00 15.04
C SER A 221 -7.72 -6.40 14.69
N GLN A 222 -7.49 -7.14 13.60
CA GLN A 222 -6.14 -7.50 13.16
C GLN A 222 -5.29 -6.26 12.81
N TRP A 223 -5.86 -5.23 12.17
CA TRP A 223 -5.15 -3.97 11.91
C TRP A 223 -4.92 -3.11 13.16
N SER A 224 -5.76 -3.25 14.19
CA SER A 224 -5.59 -2.49 15.43
C SER A 224 -4.44 -3.04 16.28
N ASP A 225 -4.22 -4.35 16.26
CA ASP A 225 -3.15 -5.00 17.04
C ASP A 225 -1.75 -4.82 16.39
N GLU A 226 -1.69 -4.73 15.06
CA GLU A 226 -0.41 -4.58 14.33
C GLU A 226 0.27 -3.20 14.53
N GLY A 227 -0.48 -2.20 15.01
CA GLY A 227 0.04 -0.85 15.28
C GLY A 227 0.77 -0.70 16.62
N THR A 228 0.37 -1.48 17.64
CA THR A 228 0.89 -1.34 19.01
C THR A 228 2.33 -1.84 19.16
N ASP A 229 2.69 -2.90 18.44
CA ASP A 229 4.03 -3.50 18.54
C ASP A 229 5.12 -2.61 17.92
N GLN A 230 4.79 -1.91 16.82
CA GLN A 230 5.75 -1.01 16.18
C GLN A 230 6.06 0.22 17.04
N GLN A 231 5.06 0.73 17.77
CA GLN A 231 5.25 1.91 18.62
C GLN A 231 6.14 1.59 19.83
N GLN A 232 5.94 0.43 20.49
CA GLN A 232 6.81 -0.01 21.59
C GLN A 232 8.25 -0.23 21.13
N GLN A 233 8.44 -0.84 19.97
CA GLN A 233 9.78 -1.09 19.42
C GLN A 233 10.52 0.20 19.05
N GLN A 234 9.78 1.26 18.70
CA GLN A 234 10.35 2.57 18.38
C GLN A 234 10.75 3.35 19.65
N GLU A 235 9.94 3.27 20.71
CA GLU A 235 10.25 3.85 22.03
C GLU A 235 11.47 3.18 22.67
N GLU A 236 11.59 1.86 22.59
CA GLU A 236 12.73 1.11 23.12
C GLU A 236 14.04 1.47 22.40
N LYS A 237 14.01 1.66 21.08
CA LYS A 237 15.16 2.15 20.31
C LYS A 237 15.59 3.55 20.74
N HIS A 238 14.64 4.44 20.97
CA HIS A 238 14.93 5.81 21.41
C HIS A 238 15.57 5.82 22.81
N HIS A 239 15.05 4.99 23.72
CA HIS A 239 15.59 4.86 25.08
C HIS A 239 17.02 4.32 25.10
N ASN A 240 17.32 3.27 24.31
CA ASN A 240 18.65 2.70 24.22
C ASN A 240 19.67 3.66 23.60
N GLN A 241 19.26 4.47 22.62
CA GLN A 241 20.14 5.46 22.00
C GLN A 241 20.51 6.58 22.98
N GLN A 242 19.58 7.00 23.84
CA GLN A 242 19.82 8.02 24.84
C GLN A 242 20.80 7.53 25.93
N GLN A 243 20.64 6.29 26.43
CA GLN A 243 21.59 5.72 27.39
C GLN A 243 23.02 5.61 26.84
N GLN A 244 23.20 5.28 25.56
CA GLN A 244 24.53 5.24 24.95
C GLN A 244 25.20 6.61 24.89
N GLN A 245 24.43 7.68 24.64
CA GLN A 245 24.98 9.05 24.63
C GLN A 245 25.44 9.49 26.02
N GLU A 246 24.67 9.15 27.07
CA GLU A 246 25.02 9.47 28.45
C GLU A 246 26.30 8.74 28.89
N GLN A 247 26.46 7.46 28.52
CA GLN A 247 27.68 6.71 28.80
C GLN A 247 28.92 7.30 28.11
N GLN A 248 28.78 7.74 26.85
CA GLN A 248 29.89 8.37 26.13
C GLN A 248 30.27 9.72 26.73
N GLN A 249 29.31 10.53 27.16
CA GLN A 249 29.60 11.79 27.86
C GLN A 249 30.29 11.57 29.20
N GLY A 250 29.87 10.54 29.96
CA GLY A 250 30.52 10.18 31.23
C GLY A 250 31.99 9.77 31.05
N GLN A 251 32.30 8.99 30.02
CA GLN A 251 33.68 8.60 29.71
C GLN A 251 34.56 9.80 29.32
N GLN A 252 34.03 10.73 28.51
CA GLN A 252 34.76 11.94 28.11
C GLN A 252 35.06 12.85 29.31
N GLN A 253 34.15 12.96 30.28
CA GLN A 253 34.39 13.74 31.50
C GLN A 253 35.46 13.10 32.39
N GLN A 254 35.46 11.77 32.53
CA GLN A 254 36.49 11.07 33.29
C GLN A 254 37.88 11.20 32.64
N GLU A 255 37.95 11.13 31.30
CA GLU A 255 39.21 11.32 30.56
C GLU A 255 39.73 12.77 30.69
N ALA A 256 38.84 13.76 30.77
CA ALA A 256 39.21 15.16 30.96
C ALA A 256 39.72 15.48 32.38
N LEU A 257 39.23 14.77 33.41
CA LEU A 257 39.67 14.94 34.81
C LEU A 257 40.96 14.17 35.14
N GLY A 258 41.35 13.19 34.31
CA GLY A 258 42.55 12.38 34.49
C GLY A 258 43.84 12.95 33.86
N ARG A 259 43.81 14.18 33.34
CA ARG A 259 44.97 14.90 32.79
C ARG A 259 45.26 16.16 33.61
#